data_AF-A0A834D8N9-F1
#
_entry.id   AF-A0A834D8N9-F1
#
_cell.length_a   1.000
_cell.length_b   1.000
_cell.length_c   1.000
_cell.angle_alpha   90.00
_cell.angle_beta   90.00
_cell.angle_gamma   90.00
#
_symmetry.space_group_name_H-M   'P 1'
#
loop_
_entity.id
_entity.type
_entity.pdbx_description
1 polymer ?
#
loop_
_entity_poly.entity_id
_entity_poly.type
_entity_poly.pdbx_seq_one_letter_code
_entity_poly.pdbx_strand_id
1 'polypeptide(L)'
;MVRPKDPFWKYAKDLKNGRFCCNFCEREFPGGISRMKWHLSGRKCHDIKVCEKVPRHIQLEVRKVVLDSTPNKKAHKSSLVEDENHSILLVPSRGPNLYTENDSNNVREGTDNLSTRPASSSRAPNACNEQLAKLFFLNDIDPEVVGSPIFKDFVNSIVEYGPGYQPPSPFTLRKELLPDVEMKAKEYVKNFMKNDSFQARGCTLMVNIWSDRGDRVDIFAYSQGDVVCLNSCNYVPIEGIQEALSSAIELLGPRHIVQLICIASNISTIRNMVFENHPWICVNHCAADVIDFFCFIMEDRSKLHSLIGLVRLILSYTYHHSNVSFRRGRKRPKEDHASIIFMLKSVLEVEDELKAVQFYMITLSSDRVKLLDEQTRAEHLRCAKFIDYIIRRKEFWSRVKAVAEVWFLLFQTQCLVNREDSSIGYLYEMIERVSDGIDKSRNYDCFLYDLIWVRFSDMRKEIIHPIHAAAAFLNPAYMCSDNFKENVEMIDGINYVFENMVESEEKEAFTKQEYGGTIVEYIPRY
;
A
#
# COMPACT_ATOMS: atom_id res chain seq x y z
N MET A 1 -18.50 34.75 44.87
CA MET A 1 -19.42 34.22 43.82
C MET A 1 -18.96 32.82 43.43
N VAL A 2 -19.80 31.81 43.62
CA VAL A 2 -19.50 30.41 43.27
C VAL A 2 -19.63 30.24 41.75
N ARG A 3 -18.59 29.74 41.06
CA ARG A 3 -18.65 29.46 39.62
C ARG A 3 -19.80 28.47 39.33
N PRO A 4 -20.64 28.71 38.31
CA PRO A 4 -21.70 27.77 37.95
C PRO A 4 -21.09 26.40 37.60
N LYS A 5 -21.64 25.33 38.18
CA LYS A 5 -21.19 23.96 37.90
C LYS A 5 -21.46 23.62 36.44
N ASP A 6 -20.47 23.01 35.81
CA ASP A 6 -20.54 22.62 34.40
C ASP A 6 -21.76 21.72 34.11
N PRO A 7 -22.50 21.95 33.00
CA PRO A 7 -23.78 21.28 32.73
C PRO A 7 -23.70 19.75 32.69
N PHE A 8 -22.52 19.17 32.45
CA PHE A 8 -22.34 17.72 32.38
C PHE A 8 -22.32 17.03 33.75
N TRP A 9 -22.24 17.78 34.85
CA TRP A 9 -22.38 17.21 36.21
C TRP A 9 -23.78 16.63 36.48
N LYS A 10 -24.79 16.87 35.63
CA LYS A 10 -26.06 16.13 35.69
C LYS A 10 -25.90 14.61 35.44
N TYR A 11 -24.78 14.20 34.83
CA TYR A 11 -24.50 12.82 34.45
C TYR A 11 -23.50 12.09 35.37
N ALA A 12 -23.01 12.74 36.43
CA ALA A 12 -22.14 12.10 37.42
C ALA A 12 -22.24 12.77 38.80
N LYS A 13 -21.96 12.02 39.86
CA LYS A 13 -21.89 12.56 41.22
C LYS A 13 -20.46 12.95 41.58
N ASP A 14 -20.28 14.17 42.09
CA ASP A 14 -19.00 14.67 42.62
C ASP A 14 -18.80 14.15 44.05
N LEU A 15 -17.74 13.38 44.27
CA LEU A 15 -17.43 12.77 45.57
C LEU A 15 -16.58 13.70 46.47
N LYS A 16 -16.31 14.95 46.04
CA LYS A 16 -15.59 16.01 46.77
C LYS A 16 -14.13 15.73 47.16
N ASN A 17 -13.64 14.51 46.95
CA ASN A 17 -12.25 14.08 47.17
C ASN A 17 -11.40 14.06 45.88
N GLY A 18 -11.80 14.83 44.86
CA GLY A 18 -11.16 14.81 43.54
C GLY A 18 -11.52 13.59 42.68
N ARG A 19 -12.59 12.88 43.04
CA ARG A 19 -13.18 11.77 42.28
C ARG A 19 -14.63 12.06 41.90
N PHE A 20 -15.11 11.35 40.88
CA PHE A 20 -16.50 11.37 40.48
C PHE A 20 -17.02 9.96 40.24
N CYS A 21 -18.32 9.75 40.47
CA CYS A 21 -19.01 8.50 40.15
C CYS A 21 -19.95 8.71 38.96
N CYS A 22 -19.81 7.90 37.91
CA CYS A 22 -20.62 8.00 36.70
C CYS A 22 -22.03 7.46 36.95
N ASN A 23 -23.09 8.22 36.62
CA ASN A 23 -24.47 7.78 36.85
C ASN A 23 -24.92 6.64 35.93
N PHE A 24 -24.18 6.33 34.85
CA PHE A 24 -24.55 5.27 33.90
C PHE A 24 -23.86 3.93 34.15
N CYS A 25 -22.59 3.95 34.57
CA CYS A 25 -21.84 2.72 34.88
C CYS A 25 -21.56 2.53 36.36
N GLU A 26 -21.94 3.48 37.20
CA GLU A 26 -21.84 3.45 38.67
C GLU A 26 -20.41 3.19 39.17
N ARG A 27 -19.41 3.45 38.31
CA ARG A 27 -17.99 3.34 38.64
C ARG A 27 -17.43 4.69 39.05
N GLU A 28 -16.53 4.64 40.03
CA GLU A 28 -15.79 5.81 40.52
C GLU A 28 -14.48 5.98 39.75
N PHE A 29 -14.14 7.23 39.44
CA PHE A 29 -12.94 7.58 38.70
C PHE A 29 -12.20 8.76 39.34
N PRO A 30 -10.85 8.76 39.34
CA PRO A 30 -10.07 9.91 39.76
C PRO A 30 -10.01 11.00 38.68
N GLY A 31 -10.36 12.23 39.04
CA GLY A 31 -10.29 13.39 38.16
C GLY A 31 -11.49 14.33 38.29
N GLY A 32 -11.38 15.49 37.63
CA GLY A 32 -12.45 16.49 37.57
C GLY A 32 -13.25 16.44 36.27
N ILE A 33 -13.95 17.54 35.99
CA ILE A 33 -14.92 17.67 34.90
C ILE A 33 -14.38 17.30 33.51
N SER A 34 -13.11 17.60 33.21
CA SER A 34 -12.51 17.28 31.90
C SER A 34 -12.38 15.77 31.67
N ARG A 35 -11.93 15.02 32.68
CA ARG A 35 -11.86 13.55 32.61
C ARG A 35 -13.24 12.91 32.54
N MET A 36 -14.19 13.48 33.27
CA MET A 36 -15.59 13.05 33.22
C MET A 36 -16.19 13.22 31.83
N LYS A 37 -15.94 14.34 31.15
CA LYS A 37 -16.36 14.55 29.75
C LYS A 37 -15.75 13.51 28.81
N TRP A 38 -14.47 13.18 28.95
CA TRP A 38 -13.85 12.12 28.15
C TRP A 38 -14.46 10.74 28.41
N HIS A 39 -14.72 10.39 29.68
CA HIS A 39 -15.41 9.17 30.07
C HIS A 39 -16.80 9.05 29.43
N LEU A 40 -17.58 10.14 29.42
CA LEU A 40 -18.93 10.19 28.86
C LEU A 40 -18.94 10.31 27.32
N SER A 41 -17.85 10.79 26.71
CA SER A 41 -17.75 10.99 25.26
C SER A 41 -17.73 9.68 24.47
N GLY A 42 -17.40 8.55 25.08
CA GLY A 42 -17.22 7.29 24.36
C GLY A 42 -16.03 7.29 23.37
N ARG A 43 -15.09 8.24 23.46
CA ARG A 43 -13.80 8.21 22.74
C ARG A 43 -12.67 7.87 23.69
N LYS A 44 -11.79 6.94 23.29
CA LYS A 44 -10.59 6.58 24.07
C LYS A 44 -9.55 7.70 23.93
N CYS A 45 -9.40 8.51 24.98
CA CYS A 45 -8.36 9.52 25.12
C CYS A 45 -8.18 9.88 26.61
N HIS A 46 -7.01 10.35 27.03
CA HIS A 46 -6.67 10.79 28.41
C HIS A 46 -6.71 9.72 29.54
N ASP A 47 -6.38 8.46 29.21
CA ASP A 47 -6.21 7.38 30.20
C ASP A 47 -7.40 7.18 31.15
N ILE A 48 -8.62 7.38 30.65
CA ILE A 48 -9.86 7.08 31.37
C ILE A 48 -10.73 6.12 30.56
N LYS A 49 -11.15 5.02 31.20
CA LYS A 49 -12.00 4.01 30.56
C LYS A 49 -13.33 4.66 30.19
N VAL A 50 -13.73 4.60 28.92
CA VAL A 50 -15.02 5.14 28.46
C VAL A 50 -16.20 4.39 29.05
N CYS A 51 -17.32 5.08 29.25
CA CYS A 51 -18.56 4.43 29.66
C CYS A 51 -19.38 3.97 28.45
N GLU A 52 -19.51 2.66 28.30
CA GLU A 52 -20.30 2.03 27.25
C GLU A 52 -21.82 2.13 27.49
N LYS A 53 -22.24 2.43 28.73
CA LYS A 53 -23.65 2.56 29.14
C LYS A 53 -24.24 3.95 28.91
N VAL A 54 -23.46 4.93 28.42
CA VAL A 54 -23.96 6.28 28.15
C VAL A 54 -24.78 6.28 26.84
N PRO A 55 -26.03 6.78 26.85
CA PRO A 55 -26.83 6.92 25.64
C PRO A 55 -26.13 7.72 24.54
N ARG A 56 -26.26 7.27 23.29
CA ARG A 56 -25.53 7.81 22.13
C ARG A 56 -25.75 9.31 21.92
N HIS A 57 -26.94 9.83 22.21
CA HIS A 57 -27.22 11.27 22.09
C HIS A 57 -26.40 12.12 23.07
N ILE A 58 -26.21 11.63 24.31
CA ILE A 58 -25.37 12.28 25.33
C ILE A 58 -23.88 12.17 24.96
N GLN A 59 -23.45 11.02 24.44
CA GLN A 59 -22.08 10.87 23.94
C GLN A 59 -21.76 11.90 22.83
N LEU A 60 -22.70 12.14 21.92
CA LEU A 60 -22.54 13.12 20.84
C LEU A 60 -22.54 14.56 21.35
N GLU A 61 -23.40 14.88 22.34
CA GLU A 61 -23.43 16.19 23.01
C GLU A 61 -22.09 16.49 23.69
N VAL A 62 -21.56 15.53 24.46
CA VAL A 62 -20.27 15.66 25.15
C VAL A 62 -19.10 15.73 24.15
N ARG A 63 -19.13 14.92 23.08
CA ARG A 63 -18.09 14.92 22.04
C ARG A 63 -17.92 16.26 21.35
N LYS A 64 -19.02 16.95 21.02
CA LYS A 64 -18.95 18.28 20.39
C LYS A 64 -18.17 19.26 21.27
N VAL A 65 -18.52 19.31 22.55
CA VAL A 65 -17.87 20.21 23.51
C VAL A 65 -16.40 19.85 23.73
N VAL A 66 -16.06 18.56 23.80
CA VAL A 66 -14.67 18.10 23.96
C VAL A 66 -13.80 18.44 22.74
N LEU A 67 -14.36 18.39 21.53
CA LEU A 67 -13.65 18.70 20.28
C LEU A 67 -13.55 20.20 19.99
N ASP A 68 -14.54 20.99 20.41
CA ASP A 68 -14.52 22.46 20.23
C ASP A 68 -13.61 23.17 21.24
N SER A 69 -13.13 22.47 22.28
CA SER A 69 -12.26 23.01 23.34
C SER A 69 -10.75 22.93 23.02
N THR A 70 -10.34 22.45 21.85
CA THR A 70 -8.91 22.40 21.45
C THR A 70 -8.48 23.70 20.75
N PRO A 71 -7.44 24.41 21.24
CA PRO A 71 -7.02 25.68 20.66
C PRO A 71 -6.14 25.45 19.42
N ASN A 72 -6.71 25.59 18.22
CA ASN A 72 -6.02 26.11 17.02
C ASN A 72 -6.94 26.10 15.78
N LYS A 73 -7.69 27.19 15.56
CA LYS A 73 -8.18 27.64 14.22
C LYS A 73 -8.47 29.16 14.21
N LYS A 74 -7.55 29.92 13.65
CA LYS A 74 -7.75 31.18 12.87
C LYS A 74 -6.71 31.07 11.74
N ALA A 75 -6.96 31.17 10.44
CA ALA A 75 -8.08 31.51 9.57
C ALA A 75 -8.06 30.51 8.38
N HIS A 76 -8.93 30.40 7.38
CA HIS A 76 -9.94 31.24 6.75
C HIS A 76 -11.05 30.32 6.17
N LYS A 77 -12.24 30.87 5.97
CA LYS A 77 -13.40 30.26 5.29
C LYS A 77 -13.67 31.05 3.99
N SER A 78 -14.14 30.33 2.95
CA SER A 78 -14.73 30.77 1.66
C SER A 78 -13.82 31.55 0.68
N SER A 79 -13.82 31.36 -0.66
CA SER A 79 -14.66 30.60 -1.60
C SER A 79 -14.13 30.76 -3.05
N LEU A 80 -14.58 29.88 -3.97
CA LEU A 80 -14.64 29.97 -5.45
C LEU A 80 -13.47 29.45 -6.31
N VAL A 81 -13.81 28.37 -7.02
CA VAL A 81 -13.49 27.87 -8.38
C VAL A 81 -12.51 28.69 -9.25
N GLU A 82 -11.43 28.06 -9.74
CA GLU A 82 -11.19 27.70 -11.16
C GLU A 82 -9.81 27.04 -11.34
N ASP A 83 -9.87 25.85 -11.93
CA ASP A 83 -9.03 25.19 -12.93
C ASP A 83 -7.51 25.39 -13.13
N GLU A 84 -6.92 24.22 -13.43
CA GLU A 84 -5.81 23.88 -14.32
C GLU A 84 -4.34 24.22 -13.98
N ASN A 85 -3.59 23.11 -13.82
CA ASN A 85 -2.31 22.79 -14.45
C ASN A 85 -1.00 23.50 -14.09
N HIS A 86 0.04 22.65 -14.13
CA HIS A 86 1.48 22.87 -14.19
C HIS A 86 2.28 23.09 -12.90
N SER A 87 2.93 21.98 -12.53
CA SER A 87 4.35 21.85 -12.19
C SER A 87 5.28 22.98 -12.66
N ILE A 88 6.17 23.41 -11.76
CA ILE A 88 7.64 23.57 -11.88
C ILE A 88 8.13 24.78 -11.06
N LEU A 89 9.05 24.47 -10.14
CA LEU A 89 10.19 25.22 -9.59
C LEU A 89 10.12 26.76 -9.54
N LEU A 90 10.45 27.32 -8.37
CA LEU A 90 11.55 28.28 -8.23
C LEU A 90 11.81 28.57 -6.74
N VAL A 91 13.00 28.18 -6.30
CA VAL A 91 13.70 28.82 -5.19
C VAL A 91 13.85 30.33 -5.50
N PRO A 92 13.81 31.20 -4.49
CA PRO A 92 14.93 32.12 -4.38
C PRO A 92 15.54 32.11 -2.98
N SER A 93 16.83 31.83 -2.96
CA SER A 93 17.77 32.31 -1.96
C SER A 93 17.69 33.83 -1.87
N ARG A 94 17.69 34.37 -0.65
CA ARG A 94 18.50 35.51 -0.18
C ARG A 94 17.89 36.03 1.12
N GLY A 95 18.65 35.92 2.21
CA GLY A 95 18.39 36.72 3.41
C GLY A 95 18.62 38.21 3.14
N PRO A 96 18.32 39.04 4.14
CA PRO A 96 19.35 39.96 4.60
C PRO A 96 19.59 39.84 6.11
N ASN A 97 20.87 39.84 6.47
CA ASN A 97 21.40 40.22 7.78
C ASN A 97 20.86 41.59 8.23
N LEU A 98 20.75 41.82 9.54
CA LEU A 98 21.50 42.89 10.22
C LEU A 98 21.36 42.75 11.75
N TYR A 99 22.50 42.50 12.41
CA TYR A 99 23.07 43.12 13.62
C TYR A 99 22.12 43.80 14.64
N THR A 100 22.32 43.84 15.96
CA THR A 100 23.36 43.46 16.94
C THR A 100 22.81 43.89 18.30
N GLU A 101 23.27 43.26 19.38
CA GLU A 101 23.78 43.86 20.64
C GLU A 101 23.78 42.74 21.71
N ASN A 102 24.97 42.25 22.09
CA ASN A 102 25.74 42.65 23.29
C ASN A 102 24.93 42.46 24.59
N ASP A 103 25.42 41.89 25.69
CA ASP A 103 26.77 41.56 26.12
C ASP A 103 26.63 40.62 27.34
N SER A 104 27.49 39.59 27.41
CA SER A 104 28.36 39.30 28.56
C SER A 104 27.78 39.35 30.00
N ASN A 105 27.70 38.18 30.68
CA ASN A 105 28.75 37.73 31.63
C ASN A 105 28.30 36.78 32.77
N ASN A 106 29.14 35.75 32.93
CA ASN A 106 29.70 35.16 34.17
C ASN A 106 28.94 34.11 35.00
N VAL A 107 29.38 32.88 34.75
CA VAL A 107 29.73 31.77 35.67
C VAL A 107 30.17 32.22 37.07
N ARG A 108 29.71 31.48 38.10
CA ARG A 108 30.54 31.11 39.27
C ARG A 108 30.28 29.65 39.67
N GLU A 109 31.36 28.89 39.70
CA GLU A 109 31.49 27.55 40.25
C GLU A 109 31.34 27.52 41.77
N GLY A 110 30.89 26.37 42.28
CA GLY A 110 30.97 25.98 43.68
C GLY A 110 30.78 24.47 43.79
N THR A 111 31.89 23.75 43.89
CA THR A 111 31.98 22.32 44.22
C THR A 111 31.62 22.09 45.69
N ASP A 112 30.82 21.07 45.99
CA ASP A 112 31.08 20.15 47.12
C ASP A 112 30.22 18.89 47.03
N ASN A 113 30.88 17.74 47.23
CA ASN A 113 30.32 16.41 47.21
C ASN A 113 29.69 16.05 48.57
N LEU A 114 28.47 15.51 48.58
CA LEU A 114 28.11 14.48 49.57
C LEU A 114 27.07 13.50 49.03
N SER A 115 27.44 12.23 49.11
CA SER A 115 26.70 11.04 48.70
C SER A 115 25.39 10.84 49.49
N THR A 116 24.30 10.51 48.80
CA THR A 116 23.27 9.60 49.30
C THR A 116 22.42 9.06 48.14
N ARG A 117 22.64 7.78 47.77
CA ARG A 117 21.65 6.95 47.06
C ARG A 117 20.58 6.45 48.06
N PRO A 118 19.46 5.82 47.64
CA PRO A 118 18.70 5.95 46.39
C PRO A 118 17.19 6.21 46.68
N ALA A 119 16.47 6.95 45.83
CA ALA A 119 15.00 7.02 45.91
C ALA A 119 14.37 6.44 44.65
N SER A 120 13.72 5.30 44.84
CA SER A 120 13.05 4.46 43.85
C SER A 120 11.83 5.12 43.18
N SER A 121 11.74 4.91 41.86
CA SER A 121 10.53 4.57 41.07
C SER A 121 9.29 5.48 41.18
N SER A 122 9.09 6.33 40.16
CA SER A 122 7.82 6.38 39.38
C SER A 122 7.80 7.40 38.22
N ARG A 123 8.90 8.11 37.92
CA ARG A 123 8.93 9.18 36.89
C ARG A 123 9.69 8.85 35.59
N ALA A 124 10.24 7.65 35.45
CA ALA A 124 11.25 7.36 34.42
C ALA A 124 10.75 7.16 32.96
N PRO A 125 9.59 6.54 32.66
CA PRO A 125 9.23 6.29 31.24
C PRO A 125 8.78 7.56 30.51
N ASN A 126 8.07 8.45 31.20
CA ASN A 126 7.31 9.52 30.52
C ASN A 126 8.21 10.62 29.93
N ALA A 127 9.29 11.00 30.61
CA ALA A 127 10.20 12.03 30.11
C ALA A 127 11.04 11.52 28.92
N CYS A 128 11.54 10.29 28.97
CA CYS A 128 12.25 9.66 27.87
C CYS A 128 11.33 9.47 26.65
N ASN A 129 10.09 9.03 26.87
CA ASN A 129 9.09 8.87 25.81
C ASN A 129 8.71 10.20 25.16
N GLU A 130 8.65 11.30 25.93
CA GLU A 130 8.39 12.63 25.36
C GLU A 130 9.55 13.11 24.48
N GLN A 131 10.80 12.88 24.88
CA GLN A 131 11.97 13.24 24.07
C GLN A 131 12.06 12.38 22.81
N LEU A 132 11.77 11.09 22.91
CA LEU A 132 11.70 10.18 21.76
C LEU A 132 10.64 10.64 20.75
N ALA A 133 9.45 11.01 21.24
CA ALA A 133 8.37 11.53 20.39
C ALA A 133 8.78 12.83 19.67
N LYS A 134 9.47 13.75 20.36
CA LYS A 134 10.00 14.98 19.75
C LYS A 134 11.05 14.69 18.68
N LEU A 135 11.99 13.78 18.96
CA LEU A 135 13.01 13.36 18.00
C LEU A 135 12.37 12.85 16.71
N PHE A 136 11.39 11.96 16.83
CA PHE A 136 10.73 11.35 15.67
C PHE A 136 9.90 12.37 14.90
N PHE A 137 9.11 13.19 15.60
CA PHE A 137 8.26 14.19 14.96
C PHE A 137 9.06 15.28 14.23
N LEU A 138 10.15 15.78 14.85
CA LEU A 138 10.94 16.87 14.29
C LEU A 138 11.85 16.44 13.12
N ASN A 139 12.19 15.15 13.04
CA ASN A 139 13.09 14.61 12.00
C ASN A 139 12.36 13.70 11.00
N ASP A 140 11.03 13.64 11.04
CA ASP A 140 10.21 12.80 10.14
C ASP A 140 10.64 11.31 10.16
N ILE A 141 10.93 10.78 11.35
CA ILE A 141 11.32 9.38 11.53
C ILE A 141 10.06 8.53 11.73
N ASP A 142 9.96 7.43 10.99
CA ASP A 142 8.87 6.48 11.11
C ASP A 142 8.82 5.87 12.54
N PRO A 143 7.68 6.00 13.27
CA PRO A 143 7.50 5.38 14.58
C PRO A 143 7.73 3.86 14.61
N GLU A 144 7.60 3.16 13.49
CA GLU A 144 7.87 1.71 13.41
C GLU A 144 9.31 1.34 13.78
N VAL A 145 10.27 2.28 13.64
CA VAL A 145 11.67 2.09 14.02
C VAL A 145 11.82 1.64 15.49
N VAL A 146 10.94 2.08 16.40
CA VAL A 146 10.99 1.68 17.82
C VAL A 146 10.76 0.17 18.01
N GLY A 147 10.06 -0.47 17.07
CA GLY A 147 9.84 -1.91 17.05
C GLY A 147 11.08 -2.71 16.65
N SER A 148 12.02 -2.09 15.91
CA SER A 148 13.19 -2.75 15.34
C SER A 148 14.15 -3.31 16.41
N PRO A 149 14.70 -4.53 16.21
CA PRO A 149 15.76 -5.06 17.06
C PRO A 149 16.95 -4.10 17.17
N ILE A 150 17.36 -3.47 16.07
CA ILE A 150 18.51 -2.56 16.02
C ILE A 150 18.31 -1.35 16.93
N PHE A 151 17.10 -0.78 16.96
CA PHE A 151 16.79 0.34 17.84
C PHE A 151 16.86 -0.08 19.32
N LYS A 152 16.33 -1.27 19.64
CA LYS A 152 16.38 -1.82 21.00
C LYS A 152 17.81 -2.11 21.44
N ASP A 153 18.62 -2.69 20.56
CA ASP A 153 20.03 -2.98 20.82
C ASP A 153 20.81 -1.70 21.05
N PHE A 154 20.59 -0.66 20.23
CA PHE A 154 21.18 0.67 20.44
C PHE A 154 20.82 1.25 21.81
N VAL A 155 19.54 1.21 22.19
CA VAL A 155 19.08 1.70 23.50
C VAL A 155 19.71 0.89 24.63
N ASN A 156 19.79 -0.44 24.50
CA ASN A 156 20.43 -1.31 25.48
C ASN A 156 21.93 -1.01 25.61
N SER A 157 22.65 -0.78 24.50
CA SER A 157 24.07 -0.39 24.51
C SER A 157 24.29 0.93 25.25
N ILE A 158 23.37 1.90 25.13
CA ILE A 158 23.44 3.15 25.92
C ILE A 158 23.27 2.87 27.41
N VAL A 159 22.32 1.99 27.77
CA VAL A 159 22.07 1.60 29.17
C VAL A 159 23.27 0.87 29.76
N GLU A 160 23.88 -0.05 29.00
CA GLU A 160 25.08 -0.80 29.39
C GLU A 160 26.31 0.09 29.54
N TYR A 161 26.49 1.07 28.65
CA TYR A 161 27.55 2.08 28.79
C TYR A 161 27.36 2.92 30.07
N GLY A 162 26.11 3.25 30.39
CA GLY A 162 25.74 3.97 31.59
C GLY A 162 25.93 5.49 31.51
N PRO A 163 25.89 6.18 32.66
CA PRO A 163 26.01 7.64 32.72
C PRO A 163 27.34 8.11 32.12
N GLY A 164 27.27 8.93 31.08
CA GLY A 164 28.45 9.48 30.40
C GLY A 164 28.50 9.22 28.90
N TYR A 165 27.61 8.40 28.34
CA TYR A 165 27.50 8.25 26.89
C TYR A 165 27.21 9.62 26.24
N GLN A 166 27.98 9.96 25.22
CA GLN A 166 27.77 11.12 24.36
C GLN A 166 27.61 10.62 22.92
N PRO A 167 26.51 10.96 22.22
CA PRO A 167 26.37 10.64 20.81
C PRO A 167 27.54 11.22 19.99
N PRO A 168 27.97 10.54 18.91
CA PRO A 168 29.01 11.06 18.02
C PRO A 168 28.52 12.34 17.34
N SER A 169 29.47 13.17 16.90
CA SER A 169 29.14 14.35 16.09
C SER A 169 28.51 13.91 14.75
N PRO A 170 27.66 14.74 14.12
CA PRO A 170 27.13 14.44 12.78
C PRO A 170 28.22 14.19 11.73
N PHE A 171 29.39 14.82 11.90
CA PHE A 171 30.54 14.61 11.02
C PHE A 171 31.13 13.20 11.21
N THR A 172 31.43 12.81 12.44
CA THR A 172 31.93 11.46 12.80
C THR A 172 30.96 10.38 12.36
N LEU A 173 29.66 10.56 12.62
CA LEU A 173 28.63 9.62 12.21
C LEU A 173 28.62 9.43 10.68
N ARG A 174 28.68 10.52 9.92
CA ARG A 174 28.61 10.48 8.45
C ARG A 174 29.89 9.98 7.78
N LYS A 175 31.07 10.34 8.31
CA LYS A 175 32.35 10.10 7.63
C LYS A 175 33.08 8.85 8.10
N GLU A 176 32.78 8.36 9.30
CA GLU A 176 33.47 7.22 9.89
C GLU A 176 32.49 6.06 10.13
N LEU A 177 31.45 6.28 10.94
CA LEU A 177 30.60 5.18 11.40
C LEU A 177 29.67 4.62 10.32
N LEU A 178 29.01 5.47 9.53
CA LEU A 178 28.12 5.02 8.46
C LEU A 178 28.89 4.25 7.35
N PRO A 179 30.03 4.74 6.84
CA PRO A 179 30.85 3.97 5.89
C PRO A 179 31.32 2.62 6.43
N ASP A 180 31.68 2.53 7.72
CA ASP A 180 32.08 1.26 8.33
C ASP A 180 30.92 0.25 8.37
N VAL A 181 29.70 0.70 8.67
CA VAL A 181 28.50 -0.14 8.64
C VAL A 181 28.17 -0.55 7.19
N GLU A 182 28.27 0.37 6.24
CA GLU A 182 28.05 0.09 4.82
C GLU A 182 29.06 -0.94 4.28
N MET A 183 30.34 -0.81 4.66
CA MET A 183 31.38 -1.76 4.30
C MET A 183 31.09 -3.16 4.87
N LYS A 184 30.72 -3.26 6.15
CA LYS A 184 30.33 -4.54 6.77
C LYS A 184 29.10 -5.15 6.11
N ALA A 185 28.12 -4.33 5.74
CA ALA A 185 26.94 -4.79 5.00
C ALA A 185 27.33 -5.33 3.61
N LYS A 186 28.18 -4.61 2.85
CA LYS A 186 28.69 -5.06 1.56
C LYS A 186 29.50 -6.36 1.66
N GLU A 187 30.32 -6.49 2.71
CA GLU A 187 31.09 -7.71 2.95
C GLU A 187 30.19 -8.88 3.31
N TYR A 188 29.18 -8.66 4.16
CA TYR A 188 28.15 -9.66 4.48
C TYR A 188 27.44 -10.14 3.21
N VAL A 189 26.98 -9.22 2.36
CA VAL A 189 26.35 -9.54 1.07
C VAL A 189 27.29 -10.34 0.18
N LYS A 190 28.54 -9.91 0.02
CA LYS A 190 29.54 -10.62 -0.80
C LYS A 190 29.81 -12.04 -0.29
N ASN A 191 29.86 -12.23 1.03
CA ASN A 191 30.07 -13.54 1.63
C ASN A 191 28.82 -14.43 1.50
N PHE A 192 27.63 -13.86 1.66
CA PHE A 192 26.37 -14.55 1.42
C PHE A 192 26.27 -15.05 -0.02
N MET A 193 26.64 -14.23 -1.00
CA MET A 193 26.64 -14.57 -2.43
C MET A 193 27.64 -15.68 -2.80
N LYS A 194 28.71 -15.84 -2.02
CA LYS A 194 29.70 -16.91 -2.19
C LYS A 194 29.29 -18.24 -1.56
N ASN A 195 28.20 -18.27 -0.80
CA ASN A 195 27.72 -19.50 -0.22
C ASN A 195 27.31 -20.47 -1.32
N ASP A 196 27.77 -21.72 -1.24
CA ASP A 196 27.47 -22.78 -2.22
C ASP A 196 25.96 -22.93 -2.47
N SER A 197 25.13 -22.67 -1.45
CA SER A 197 23.67 -22.71 -1.58
C SER A 197 23.09 -21.62 -2.48
N PHE A 198 23.73 -20.45 -2.55
CA PHE A 198 23.34 -19.36 -3.45
C PHE A 198 23.88 -19.63 -4.87
N GLN A 199 25.13 -20.09 -4.99
CA GLN A 199 25.77 -20.35 -6.29
C GLN A 199 25.21 -21.58 -7.01
N ALA A 200 24.77 -22.61 -6.28
CA ALA A 200 24.17 -23.80 -6.88
C ALA A 200 22.80 -23.54 -7.54
N ARG A 201 22.29 -22.30 -7.52
CA ARG A 201 20.92 -21.98 -7.92
C ARG A 201 20.86 -20.72 -8.76
N GLY A 202 19.92 -20.70 -9.70
CA GLY A 202 19.57 -19.50 -10.45
C GLY A 202 18.88 -18.45 -9.57
N CYS A 203 19.06 -17.18 -9.90
CA CYS A 203 18.44 -16.05 -9.24
C CYS A 203 17.65 -15.16 -10.21
N THR A 204 16.72 -14.39 -9.65
CA THR A 204 16.00 -13.32 -10.35
C THR A 204 16.58 -11.97 -9.94
N LEU A 205 16.94 -11.15 -10.91
CA LEU A 205 17.35 -9.77 -10.67
C LEU A 205 16.13 -8.85 -10.82
N MET A 206 15.84 -8.04 -9.81
CA MET A 206 14.74 -7.08 -9.85
C MET A 206 15.31 -5.67 -9.82
N VAL A 207 14.99 -4.88 -10.84
CA VAL A 207 15.42 -3.49 -10.98
C VAL A 207 14.23 -2.59 -10.72
N ASN A 208 14.25 -1.92 -9.58
CA ASN A 208 13.21 -0.99 -9.17
C ASN A 208 13.69 0.45 -9.41
N ILE A 209 12.90 1.22 -10.15
CA ILE A 209 13.16 2.62 -10.45
C ILE A 209 11.96 3.42 -9.97
N TRP A 210 12.14 4.24 -8.93
CA TRP A 210 11.06 5.07 -8.40
C TRP A 210 11.50 6.53 -8.20
N SER A 211 10.53 7.45 -8.18
CA SER A 211 10.76 8.90 -8.22
C SER A 211 9.98 9.65 -7.13
N ASP A 212 10.20 9.34 -5.84
CA ASP A 212 9.49 10.03 -4.75
C ASP A 212 10.12 11.40 -4.41
N ARG A 213 11.46 11.51 -4.46
CA ARG A 213 12.26 12.72 -4.14
C ARG A 213 13.58 12.79 -4.93
N GLY A 214 13.54 12.30 -6.16
CA GLY A 214 14.69 12.03 -7.02
C GLY A 214 14.64 10.59 -7.47
N ASP A 215 14.90 10.35 -8.75
CA ASP A 215 14.82 9.01 -9.33
C ASP A 215 15.86 8.13 -8.61
N ARG A 216 15.48 7.01 -8.02
CA ARG A 216 16.39 6.05 -7.37
C ARG A 216 16.34 4.73 -8.11
N VAL A 217 17.47 4.04 -8.15
CA VAL A 217 17.59 2.72 -8.77
C VAL A 217 18.05 1.75 -7.70
N ASP A 218 17.17 0.82 -7.37
CA ASP A 218 17.47 -0.27 -6.44
C ASP A 218 17.50 -1.58 -7.21
N ILE A 219 18.58 -2.34 -7.02
CA ILE A 219 18.80 -3.63 -7.67
C ILE A 219 18.82 -4.71 -6.59
N PHE A 220 17.88 -5.63 -6.69
CA PHE A 220 17.73 -6.75 -5.77
C PHE A 220 17.97 -8.07 -6.48
N ALA A 221 18.62 -9.02 -5.78
CA ALA A 221 18.69 -10.40 -6.21
C ALA A 221 17.80 -11.28 -5.33
N TYR A 222 17.01 -12.13 -5.96
CA TYR A 222 16.09 -13.08 -5.33
C TYR A 222 16.53 -14.51 -5.62
N SER A 223 16.69 -15.32 -4.57
CA SER A 223 16.98 -16.76 -4.67
C SER A 223 16.34 -17.51 -3.51
N GLN A 224 15.52 -18.53 -3.78
CA GLN A 224 14.82 -19.38 -2.79
C GLN A 224 14.16 -18.62 -1.59
N GLY A 225 13.57 -17.44 -1.84
CA GLY A 225 12.88 -16.67 -0.80
C GLY A 225 13.79 -15.74 0.01
N ASP A 226 15.10 -15.76 -0.24
CA ASP A 226 16.02 -14.73 0.24
C ASP A 226 16.11 -13.58 -0.75
N VAL A 227 16.22 -12.36 -0.21
CA VAL A 227 16.35 -11.12 -0.98
C VAL A 227 17.58 -10.38 -0.53
N VAL A 228 18.39 -9.94 -1.49
CA VAL A 228 19.58 -9.15 -1.21
C VAL A 228 19.59 -7.90 -2.06
N CYS A 229 19.70 -6.74 -1.42
CA CYS A 229 19.98 -5.49 -2.11
C CYS A 229 21.45 -5.47 -2.55
N LEU A 230 21.68 -5.50 -3.86
CA LEU A 230 23.01 -5.46 -4.46
C LEU A 230 23.51 -4.03 -4.62
N ASN A 231 22.60 -3.14 -5.00
CA ASN A 231 22.91 -1.74 -5.22
C ASN A 231 21.68 -0.87 -4.97
N SER A 232 21.91 0.32 -4.44
CA SER A 232 20.91 1.37 -4.26
C SER A 232 21.59 2.70 -4.53
N CYS A 233 21.20 3.36 -5.61
CA CYS A 233 21.81 4.63 -6.02
C CYS A 233 20.75 5.70 -6.31
N ASN A 234 21.09 6.95 -5.99
CA ASN A 234 20.34 8.12 -6.45
C ASN A 234 20.66 8.36 -7.93
N TYR A 235 19.69 8.87 -8.68
CA TYR A 235 19.67 8.90 -10.14
C TYR A 235 21.02 9.23 -10.74
N VAL A 236 21.44 8.31 -11.60
CA VAL A 236 22.44 8.55 -12.62
C VAL A 236 21.66 8.55 -13.95
N PRO A 237 22.09 9.29 -14.98
CA PRO A 237 21.63 9.09 -16.36
C PRO A 237 21.54 7.61 -16.76
N ILE A 238 20.90 7.29 -17.90
CA ILE A 238 20.74 5.90 -18.39
C ILE A 238 22.04 5.10 -18.24
N GLU A 239 23.18 5.73 -18.55
CA GLU A 239 24.53 5.20 -18.41
C GLU A 239 24.83 4.60 -17.03
N GLY A 240 24.40 5.24 -15.93
CA GLY A 240 24.64 4.69 -14.59
C GLY A 240 23.65 3.61 -14.17
N ILE A 241 22.47 3.54 -14.80
CA ILE A 241 21.64 2.32 -14.72
C ILE A 241 22.41 1.16 -15.36
N GLN A 242 23.05 1.39 -16.51
CA GLN A 242 23.84 0.36 -17.19
C GLN A 242 25.04 -0.07 -16.34
N GLU A 243 25.77 0.87 -15.73
CA GLU A 243 26.91 0.58 -14.88
C GLU A 243 26.49 -0.21 -13.62
N ALA A 244 25.45 0.27 -12.93
CA ALA A 244 24.92 -0.41 -11.75
C ALA A 244 24.43 -1.83 -12.07
N LEU A 245 23.74 -2.00 -13.20
CA LEU A 245 23.25 -3.28 -13.65
C LEU A 245 24.38 -4.22 -14.08
N SER A 246 25.35 -3.73 -14.85
CA SER A 246 26.51 -4.53 -15.27
C SER A 246 27.31 -5.00 -14.06
N SER A 247 27.55 -4.12 -13.08
CA SER A 247 28.21 -4.48 -11.83
C SER A 247 27.44 -5.55 -11.05
N ALA A 248 26.10 -5.46 -11.00
CA ALA A 248 25.27 -6.47 -10.36
C ALA A 248 25.32 -7.83 -11.08
N ILE A 249 25.29 -7.82 -12.43
CA ILE A 249 25.39 -9.03 -13.25
C ILE A 249 26.74 -9.72 -13.07
N GLU A 250 27.83 -8.96 -13.09
CA GLU A 250 29.19 -9.48 -12.86
C GLU A 250 29.34 -10.04 -11.44
N LEU A 251 28.78 -9.36 -10.44
CA LEU A 251 28.85 -9.78 -9.04
C LEU A 251 28.16 -11.13 -8.80
N LEU A 252 27.01 -11.36 -9.43
CA LEU A 252 26.27 -12.63 -9.34
C LEU A 252 26.86 -13.71 -10.25
N GLY A 253 27.53 -13.30 -11.32
CA GLY A 253 27.91 -14.16 -12.43
C GLY A 253 26.71 -14.36 -13.37
N PRO A 254 26.82 -14.00 -14.66
CA PRO A 254 25.67 -13.91 -15.55
C PRO A 254 24.98 -15.26 -15.81
N ARG A 255 25.70 -16.38 -15.65
CA ARG A 255 25.13 -17.74 -15.78
C ARG A 255 24.15 -18.10 -14.66
N HIS A 256 24.26 -17.46 -13.50
CA HIS A 256 23.36 -17.70 -12.37
C HIS A 256 22.10 -16.85 -12.45
N ILE A 257 21.93 -16.02 -13.48
CA ILE A 257 20.77 -15.12 -13.60
C ILE A 257 19.80 -15.72 -14.61
N VAL A 258 18.61 -16.09 -14.14
CA VAL A 258 17.56 -16.70 -14.97
C VAL A 258 16.74 -15.61 -15.67
N GLN A 259 16.38 -14.58 -14.90
CA GLN A 259 15.56 -13.48 -15.40
C GLN A 259 15.90 -12.16 -14.71
N LEU A 260 15.62 -11.09 -15.43
CA LEU A 260 15.64 -9.71 -14.97
C LEU A 260 14.23 -9.15 -15.09
N ILE A 261 13.68 -8.63 -13.99
CA ILE A 261 12.37 -7.98 -13.93
C ILE A 261 12.58 -6.47 -13.76
N CYS A 262 12.02 -5.66 -14.67
CA CYS A 262 12.15 -4.21 -14.66
C CYS A 262 10.80 -3.50 -14.84
N ILE A 263 10.66 -2.31 -14.24
CA ILE A 263 9.54 -1.38 -14.45
C ILE A 263 9.54 -0.86 -15.91
N ALA A 264 8.36 -0.64 -16.49
CA ALA A 264 8.17 -0.59 -17.94
C ALA A 264 8.88 0.56 -18.68
N SER A 265 9.17 1.69 -18.02
CA SER A 265 9.64 2.91 -18.69
C SER A 265 10.99 2.82 -19.41
N ASN A 266 11.88 1.90 -19.01
CA ASN A 266 13.23 1.76 -19.57
C ASN A 266 13.57 0.35 -20.09
N ILE A 267 12.57 -0.54 -20.19
CA ILE A 267 12.85 -1.95 -20.45
C ILE A 267 13.52 -2.19 -21.81
N SER A 268 13.17 -1.45 -22.85
CA SER A 268 13.70 -1.69 -24.20
C SER A 268 15.21 -1.45 -24.24
N THR A 269 15.66 -0.38 -23.58
CA THR A 269 17.08 -0.05 -23.45
C THR A 269 17.82 -1.09 -22.61
N ILE A 270 17.23 -1.50 -21.49
CA ILE A 270 17.81 -2.54 -20.62
C ILE A 270 17.88 -3.89 -21.34
N ARG A 271 16.81 -4.26 -22.05
CA ARG A 271 16.71 -5.50 -22.83
C ARG A 271 17.79 -5.57 -23.90
N ASN A 272 17.98 -4.50 -24.67
CA ASN A 272 19.01 -4.49 -25.71
C ASN A 272 20.42 -4.64 -25.10
N MET A 273 20.72 -3.89 -24.04
CA MET A 273 22.00 -3.95 -23.33
C MET A 273 22.30 -5.34 -22.76
N VAL A 274 21.32 -5.97 -22.12
CA VAL A 274 21.47 -7.32 -21.54
C VAL A 274 21.55 -8.36 -22.64
N PHE A 275 20.74 -8.26 -23.69
CA PHE A 275 20.73 -9.22 -24.80
C PHE A 275 22.06 -9.24 -25.57
N GLU A 276 22.70 -8.08 -25.76
CA GLU A 276 23.99 -7.97 -26.43
C GLU A 276 25.11 -8.74 -25.71
N ASN A 277 25.10 -8.75 -24.37
CA ASN A 277 26.17 -9.34 -23.56
C ASN A 277 25.82 -10.72 -22.99
N HIS A 278 24.53 -10.94 -22.69
CA HIS A 278 24.00 -12.07 -21.93
C HIS A 278 22.63 -12.51 -22.48
N PRO A 279 22.58 -13.06 -23.70
CA PRO A 279 21.31 -13.36 -24.39
C PRO A 279 20.43 -14.41 -23.72
N TRP A 280 20.98 -15.21 -22.79
CA TRP A 280 20.23 -16.20 -22.01
C TRP A 280 19.45 -15.60 -20.83
N ILE A 281 19.77 -14.37 -20.40
CA ILE A 281 19.06 -13.69 -19.32
C ILE A 281 17.72 -13.18 -19.85
N CYS A 282 16.61 -13.71 -19.33
CA CYS A 282 15.27 -13.31 -19.76
C CYS A 282 14.89 -11.94 -19.18
N VAL A 283 14.72 -10.92 -20.02
CA VAL A 283 14.34 -9.56 -19.59
C VAL A 283 12.84 -9.34 -19.69
N ASN A 284 12.16 -9.40 -18.55
CA ASN A 284 10.71 -9.34 -18.40
C ASN A 284 10.24 -8.02 -17.79
N HIS A 285 9.02 -7.61 -18.15
CA HIS A 285 8.35 -6.50 -17.48
C HIS A 285 7.91 -6.89 -16.07
N CYS A 286 7.89 -5.91 -15.17
CA CYS A 286 7.20 -6.04 -13.91
C CYS A 286 5.69 -6.21 -14.16
N ALA A 287 5.16 -7.41 -13.87
CA ALA A 287 3.75 -7.72 -14.07
C ALA A 287 2.83 -6.78 -13.27
N ALA A 288 3.24 -6.37 -12.06
CA ALA A 288 2.46 -5.44 -11.24
C ALA A 288 2.27 -4.09 -11.93
N ASP A 289 3.36 -3.52 -12.43
CA ASP A 289 3.38 -2.22 -13.13
C ASP A 289 2.56 -2.25 -14.41
N VAL A 290 2.67 -3.34 -15.19
CA VAL A 290 1.91 -3.52 -16.43
C VAL A 290 0.40 -3.68 -16.14
N ILE A 291 0.02 -4.41 -15.08
CA ILE A 291 -1.38 -4.55 -14.66
C ILE A 291 -1.95 -3.20 -14.18
N ASP A 292 -1.18 -2.45 -13.39
CA ASP A 292 -1.59 -1.11 -12.92
C ASP A 292 -1.80 -0.15 -14.10
N PHE A 293 -0.86 -0.13 -15.04
CA PHE A 293 -0.98 0.68 -16.25
C PHE A 293 -2.17 0.28 -17.11
N PHE A 294 -2.43 -1.02 -17.26
CA PHE A 294 -3.62 -1.52 -17.94
C PHE A 294 -4.90 -1.01 -17.27
N CYS A 295 -5.02 -1.16 -15.94
CA CYS A 295 -6.20 -0.72 -15.21
C CYS A 295 -6.41 0.80 -15.32
N PHE A 296 -5.33 1.58 -15.22
CA PHE A 296 -5.33 3.02 -15.43
C PHE A 296 -5.89 3.41 -16.81
N ILE A 297 -5.37 2.82 -17.89
CA ILE A 297 -5.86 3.08 -19.26
C ILE A 297 -7.34 2.72 -19.40
N MET A 298 -7.76 1.60 -18.83
CA MET A 298 -9.13 1.12 -18.95
C MET A 298 -10.10 2.06 -18.25
N GLU A 299 -9.74 2.59 -17.09
CA GLU A 299 -10.57 3.51 -16.31
C GLU A 299 -10.82 4.86 -16.99
N ASP A 300 -9.90 5.32 -17.83
CA ASP A 300 -10.05 6.55 -18.63
C ASP A 300 -10.94 6.36 -19.87
N ARG A 301 -11.29 5.11 -20.22
CA ARG A 301 -12.17 4.85 -21.37
C ARG A 301 -13.60 5.25 -21.08
N SER A 302 -14.11 6.21 -21.86
CA SER A 302 -15.44 6.82 -21.72
C SER A 302 -16.58 5.87 -21.33
N LYS A 303 -16.67 4.67 -21.92
CA LYS A 303 -17.72 3.69 -21.60
C LYS A 303 -17.53 3.00 -20.24
N LEU A 304 -16.31 2.56 -19.93
CA LEU A 304 -16.03 1.96 -18.62
C LEU A 304 -16.09 3.02 -17.52
N HIS A 305 -15.49 4.19 -17.80
CA HIS A 305 -15.59 5.38 -16.97
C HIS A 305 -17.05 5.71 -16.65
N SER A 306 -17.93 5.70 -17.65
CA SER A 306 -19.37 5.92 -17.46
C SER A 306 -20.02 4.87 -16.57
N LEU A 307 -19.73 3.58 -16.77
CA LEU A 307 -20.27 2.52 -15.92
C LEU A 307 -19.81 2.66 -14.46
N ILE A 308 -18.52 2.87 -14.24
CA ILE A 308 -17.95 3.11 -12.91
C ILE A 308 -18.58 4.36 -12.30
N GLY A 309 -18.75 5.43 -13.07
CA GLY A 309 -19.43 6.65 -12.66
C GLY A 309 -20.89 6.41 -12.24
N LEU A 310 -21.62 5.58 -12.97
CA LEU A 310 -23.00 5.18 -12.62
C LEU A 310 -23.03 4.38 -11.32
N VAL A 311 -22.12 3.42 -11.13
CA VAL A 311 -22.03 2.63 -9.89
C VAL A 311 -21.68 3.55 -8.70
N ARG A 312 -20.73 4.48 -8.87
CA ARG A 312 -20.39 5.52 -7.88
C ARG A 312 -21.61 6.37 -7.52
N LEU A 313 -22.37 6.80 -8.53
CA LEU A 313 -23.59 7.59 -8.34
C LEU A 313 -24.62 6.82 -7.53
N ILE A 314 -24.90 5.57 -7.89
CA ILE A 314 -25.86 4.71 -7.19
C ILE A 314 -25.45 4.52 -5.73
N LEU A 315 -24.19 4.19 -5.46
CA LEU A 315 -23.69 4.03 -4.08
C LEU A 315 -23.82 5.30 -3.26
N SER A 316 -23.38 6.43 -3.80
CA SER A 316 -23.47 7.73 -3.16
C SER A 316 -24.94 8.06 -2.82
N TYR A 317 -25.83 7.91 -3.79
CA TYR A 317 -27.24 8.19 -3.62
C TYR A 317 -27.89 7.26 -2.59
N THR A 318 -27.56 5.97 -2.63
CA THR A 318 -28.04 4.96 -1.70
C THR A 318 -27.63 5.28 -0.27
N TYR A 319 -26.37 5.70 -0.06
CA TYR A 319 -25.85 6.08 1.25
C TYR A 319 -26.54 7.34 1.83
N HIS A 320 -26.93 8.27 0.97
CA HIS A 320 -27.54 9.53 1.39
C HIS A 320 -29.07 9.47 1.56
N HIS A 321 -29.73 8.59 0.82
CA HIS A 321 -31.19 8.62 0.67
C HIS A 321 -31.90 7.33 1.08
N SER A 322 -31.21 6.21 1.32
CA SER A 322 -31.86 4.94 1.65
C SER A 322 -31.29 4.27 2.91
N ASN A 323 -31.99 3.25 3.40
CA ASN A 323 -31.54 2.40 4.50
C ASN A 323 -30.83 1.12 4.02
N VAL A 324 -30.54 0.99 2.72
CA VAL A 324 -29.78 -0.16 2.21
C VAL A 324 -28.39 -0.13 2.82
N SER A 325 -28.04 -1.19 3.54
CA SER A 325 -26.78 -1.27 4.28
C SER A 325 -25.74 -2.01 3.44
N PHE A 326 -24.77 -1.27 2.90
CA PHE A 326 -23.56 -1.89 2.36
C PHE A 326 -22.70 -2.43 3.50
N ARG A 327 -22.24 -3.68 3.38
CA ARG A 327 -21.26 -4.25 4.34
C ARG A 327 -19.99 -3.41 4.27
N ARG A 328 -19.69 -2.67 5.34
CA ARG A 328 -18.58 -1.71 5.39
C ARG A 328 -17.22 -2.40 5.27
N GLY A 329 -16.57 -2.27 4.12
CA GLY A 329 -15.11 -2.16 4.07
C GLY A 329 -14.70 -0.80 4.65
N ARG A 330 -14.06 -0.78 5.82
CA ARG A 330 -13.58 0.47 6.44
C ARG A 330 -12.40 1.03 5.66
N LYS A 331 -12.66 1.88 4.65
CA LYS A 331 -11.83 3.01 4.19
C LYS A 331 -12.59 3.66 3.04
N ARG A 332 -12.61 5.01 2.98
CA ARG A 332 -13.10 5.69 1.78
C ARG A 332 -12.22 5.24 0.62
N PRO A 333 -12.79 4.87 -0.54
CA PRO A 333 -11.98 4.60 -1.70
C PRO A 333 -11.20 5.86 -2.07
N LYS A 334 -9.86 5.80 -1.98
CA LYS A 334 -9.02 6.63 -2.87
C LYS A 334 -9.19 6.08 -4.30
N GLU A 335 -8.94 6.88 -5.32
CA GLU A 335 -8.92 6.42 -6.72
C GLU A 335 -7.76 5.44 -6.91
N ASP A 336 -8.00 4.18 -6.54
CA ASP A 336 -7.06 3.07 -6.57
C ASP A 336 -7.86 1.85 -7.02
N HIS A 337 -7.27 0.92 -7.77
CA HIS A 337 -7.96 -0.20 -8.40
C HIS A 337 -8.75 -1.05 -7.39
N ALA A 338 -8.19 -1.24 -6.20
CA ALA A 338 -8.84 -1.93 -5.09
C ALA A 338 -10.22 -1.31 -4.74
N SER A 339 -10.33 0.01 -4.82
CA SER A 339 -11.56 0.75 -4.53
C SER A 339 -12.69 0.47 -5.51
N ILE A 340 -12.38 0.34 -6.80
CA ILE A 340 -13.38 0.02 -7.84
C ILE A 340 -13.93 -1.38 -7.62
N ILE A 341 -13.08 -2.33 -7.25
CA ILE A 341 -13.51 -3.71 -6.94
C ILE A 341 -14.45 -3.73 -5.73
N PHE A 342 -14.07 -3.07 -4.64
CA PHE A 342 -14.94 -2.99 -3.45
C PHE A 342 -16.28 -2.34 -3.77
N MET A 343 -16.27 -1.32 -4.64
CA MET A 343 -17.47 -0.62 -5.08
C MET A 343 -18.40 -1.51 -5.89
N LEU A 344 -17.87 -2.17 -6.94
CA LEU A 344 -18.63 -3.08 -7.79
C LEU A 344 -19.20 -4.24 -6.96
N LYS A 345 -18.36 -4.86 -6.12
CA LYS A 345 -18.78 -5.94 -5.22
C LYS A 345 -19.88 -5.49 -4.26
N SER A 346 -19.75 -4.31 -3.66
CA SER A 346 -20.76 -3.77 -2.73
C SER A 346 -22.12 -3.60 -3.39
N VAL A 347 -22.18 -3.16 -4.65
CA VAL A 347 -23.46 -2.99 -5.38
C VAL A 347 -24.05 -4.33 -5.78
N LEU A 348 -23.22 -5.29 -6.19
CA LEU A 348 -23.67 -6.65 -6.54
C LEU A 348 -24.20 -7.44 -5.33
N GLU A 349 -23.62 -7.24 -4.15
CA GLU A 349 -24.06 -7.90 -2.90
C GLU A 349 -25.48 -7.52 -2.47
N VAL A 350 -26.00 -6.38 -2.94
CA VAL A 350 -27.35 -5.87 -2.61
C VAL A 350 -28.20 -5.62 -3.86
N GLU A 351 -27.96 -6.39 -4.92
CA GLU A 351 -28.62 -6.24 -6.22
C GLU A 351 -30.16 -6.26 -6.10
N ASP A 352 -30.70 -7.23 -5.36
CA ASP A 352 -32.14 -7.43 -5.23
C ASP A 352 -32.78 -6.35 -4.34
N GLU A 353 -32.11 -5.96 -3.25
CA GLU A 353 -32.56 -4.84 -2.43
C GLU A 353 -32.56 -3.54 -3.24
N LEU A 354 -31.51 -3.27 -4.02
CA LEU A 354 -31.45 -2.08 -4.87
C LEU A 354 -32.57 -2.07 -5.92
N LYS A 355 -32.85 -3.20 -6.58
CA LYS A 355 -33.97 -3.31 -7.53
C LYS A 355 -35.33 -3.02 -6.90
N ALA A 356 -35.50 -3.35 -5.61
CA ALA A 356 -36.72 -3.11 -4.86
C ALA A 356 -36.88 -1.66 -4.38
N VAL A 357 -35.79 -0.88 -4.32
CA VAL A 357 -35.84 0.53 -3.90
C VAL A 357 -36.60 1.39 -4.91
N GLN A 358 -37.32 2.38 -4.40
CA GLN A 358 -37.99 3.43 -5.17
C GLN A 358 -37.37 4.78 -4.80
N PHE A 359 -36.20 5.07 -5.36
CA PHE A 359 -35.42 6.27 -5.01
C PHE A 359 -36.21 7.55 -5.26
N TYR A 360 -36.98 7.63 -6.33
CA TYR A 360 -37.81 8.79 -6.62
C TYR A 360 -38.81 9.08 -5.50
N MET A 361 -39.51 8.06 -5.01
CA MET A 361 -40.49 8.21 -3.94
C MET A 361 -39.83 8.63 -2.62
N ILE A 362 -38.70 7.99 -2.29
CA ILE A 362 -37.93 8.34 -1.09
C ILE A 362 -37.45 9.79 -1.16
N THR A 363 -36.89 10.21 -2.30
CA THR A 363 -36.42 11.57 -2.51
C THR A 363 -37.54 12.60 -2.50
N LEU A 364 -38.70 12.29 -3.10
CA LEU A 364 -39.88 13.16 -3.09
C LEU A 364 -40.43 13.36 -1.67
N SER A 365 -40.42 12.30 -0.87
CA SER A 365 -40.91 12.33 0.52
C SER A 365 -39.93 12.98 1.51
N SER A 366 -38.65 13.12 1.14
CA SER A 366 -37.57 13.62 2.01
C SER A 366 -37.73 15.10 2.37
N ASP A 367 -37.85 15.39 3.67
CA ASP A 367 -37.95 16.76 4.16
C ASP A 367 -36.70 17.60 3.85
N ARG A 368 -35.52 16.97 3.77
CA ARG A 368 -34.28 17.64 3.37
C ARG A 368 -34.35 18.17 1.94
N VAL A 369 -34.97 17.42 1.05
CA VAL A 369 -35.07 17.76 -0.38
C VAL A 369 -36.18 18.80 -0.62
N LYS A 370 -37.24 18.78 0.19
CA LYS A 370 -38.32 19.80 0.14
C LYS A 370 -37.85 21.20 0.51
N LEU A 371 -36.80 21.32 1.32
CA LEU A 371 -36.21 22.59 1.77
C LEU A 371 -35.22 23.21 0.77
N LEU A 372 -34.89 22.50 -0.32
CA LEU A 372 -34.01 23.00 -1.37
C LEU A 372 -34.78 23.96 -2.30
N ASP A 373 -34.04 24.82 -3.01
CA ASP A 373 -34.61 25.62 -4.09
C ASP A 373 -35.18 24.73 -5.20
N GLU A 374 -36.05 25.31 -6.04
CA GLU A 374 -36.79 24.57 -7.04
C GLU A 374 -35.90 23.85 -8.06
N GLN A 375 -34.80 24.49 -8.47
CA GLN A 375 -33.87 23.96 -9.46
C GLN A 375 -33.10 22.77 -8.88
N THR A 376 -32.46 22.93 -7.72
CA THR A 376 -31.72 21.85 -7.06
C THR A 376 -32.64 20.68 -6.72
N ARG A 377 -33.87 20.97 -6.26
CA ARG A 377 -34.88 19.93 -6.00
C ARG A 377 -35.23 19.15 -7.27
N ALA A 378 -35.42 19.83 -8.40
CA ALA A 378 -35.71 19.17 -9.67
C ALA A 378 -34.55 18.27 -10.12
N GLU A 379 -33.31 18.68 -9.93
CA GLU A 379 -32.10 17.89 -10.25
C GLU A 379 -32.01 16.62 -9.40
N HIS A 380 -32.22 16.71 -8.08
CA HIS A 380 -32.25 15.54 -7.20
C HIS A 380 -33.34 14.54 -7.61
N LEU A 381 -34.52 15.02 -7.99
CA LEU A 381 -35.64 14.18 -8.44
C LEU A 381 -35.36 13.53 -9.80
N ARG A 382 -34.74 14.26 -10.75
CA ARG A 382 -34.32 13.71 -12.05
C ARG A 382 -33.27 12.61 -11.84
N CYS A 383 -32.29 12.85 -10.98
CA CYS A 383 -31.27 11.86 -10.62
C CYS A 383 -31.91 10.60 -9.99
N ALA A 384 -32.84 10.78 -9.05
CA ALA A 384 -33.57 9.67 -8.43
C ALA A 384 -34.32 8.81 -9.46
N LYS A 385 -35.05 9.46 -10.38
CA LYS A 385 -35.78 8.78 -11.47
C LYS A 385 -34.83 8.03 -12.40
N PHE A 386 -33.68 8.63 -12.71
CA PHE A 386 -32.68 8.00 -13.56
C PHE A 386 -32.05 6.76 -12.90
N ILE A 387 -31.70 6.85 -11.61
CA ILE A 387 -31.19 5.70 -10.85
C ILE A 387 -32.23 4.58 -10.81
N ASP A 388 -33.48 4.92 -10.47
CA ASP A 388 -34.63 4.02 -10.49
C ASP A 388 -34.79 3.29 -11.83
N TYR A 389 -34.60 4.01 -12.93
CA TYR A 389 -34.64 3.44 -14.27
C TYR A 389 -33.48 2.46 -14.50
N ILE A 390 -32.24 2.87 -14.19
CA ILE A 390 -31.03 2.08 -14.44
C ILE A 390 -30.98 0.79 -13.61
N ILE A 391 -31.29 0.84 -12.31
CA ILE A 391 -31.22 -0.34 -11.43
C ILE A 391 -32.24 -1.42 -11.79
N ARG A 392 -33.25 -1.11 -12.62
CA ARG A 392 -34.23 -2.09 -13.13
C ARG A 392 -33.82 -2.69 -14.48
N ARG A 393 -32.75 -2.20 -15.12
CA ARG A 393 -32.25 -2.73 -16.39
C ARG A 393 -31.39 -3.96 -16.16
N LYS A 394 -31.73 -5.06 -16.83
CA LYS A 394 -30.94 -6.30 -16.79
C LYS A 394 -29.54 -6.06 -17.36
N GLU A 395 -29.45 -5.27 -18.43
CA GLU A 395 -28.22 -4.94 -19.14
C GLU A 395 -27.21 -4.22 -18.23
N PHE A 396 -27.69 -3.35 -17.33
CA PHE A 396 -26.83 -2.69 -16.35
C PHE A 396 -26.16 -3.71 -15.43
N TRP A 397 -26.94 -4.60 -14.82
CA TRP A 397 -26.41 -5.61 -13.91
C TRP A 397 -25.49 -6.62 -14.61
N SER A 398 -25.82 -7.03 -15.82
CA SER A 398 -24.95 -7.88 -16.64
C SER A 398 -23.59 -7.24 -16.90
N ARG A 399 -23.55 -5.93 -17.21
CA ARG A 399 -22.30 -5.17 -17.37
C ARG A 399 -21.51 -5.05 -16.08
N VAL A 400 -22.17 -4.74 -14.95
CA VAL A 400 -21.50 -4.64 -13.64
C VAL A 400 -20.88 -5.98 -13.25
N LYS A 401 -21.58 -7.11 -13.47
CA LYS A 401 -21.06 -8.46 -13.20
C LYS A 401 -19.84 -8.77 -14.06
N ALA A 402 -19.91 -8.50 -15.36
CA ALA A 402 -18.81 -8.71 -16.29
C ALA A 402 -17.54 -7.93 -15.89
N VAL A 403 -17.68 -6.63 -15.58
CA VAL A 403 -16.54 -5.81 -15.13
C VAL A 403 -16.03 -6.28 -13.76
N ALA A 404 -16.91 -6.60 -12.83
CA ALA A 404 -16.50 -7.03 -11.49
C ALA A 404 -15.67 -8.33 -11.52
N GLU A 405 -16.05 -9.30 -12.36
CA GLU A 405 -15.32 -10.56 -12.51
C GLU A 405 -13.89 -10.33 -13.03
N VAL A 406 -13.74 -9.55 -14.11
CA VAL A 406 -12.44 -9.23 -14.72
C VAL A 406 -11.55 -8.44 -13.75
N TRP A 407 -12.08 -7.38 -13.13
CA TRP A 407 -11.30 -6.55 -12.19
C TRP A 407 -10.89 -7.33 -10.94
N PHE A 408 -11.76 -8.23 -10.46
CA PHE A 408 -11.42 -9.07 -9.32
C PHE A 408 -10.27 -10.02 -9.64
N LEU A 409 -10.27 -10.65 -10.82
CA LEU A 409 -9.18 -11.51 -11.27
C LEU A 409 -7.87 -10.73 -11.43
N LEU A 410 -7.91 -9.55 -12.07
CA LEU A 410 -6.73 -8.67 -12.20
C LEU A 410 -6.14 -8.32 -10.84
N PHE A 411 -6.97 -8.00 -9.84
CA PHE A 411 -6.51 -7.71 -8.49
C PHE A 411 -5.94 -8.93 -7.78
N GLN A 412 -6.50 -10.12 -7.98
CA GLN A 412 -5.90 -11.34 -7.46
C GLN A 412 -4.52 -11.59 -8.08
N THR A 413 -4.37 -11.37 -9.38
CA THR A 413 -3.07 -11.45 -10.07
C THR A 413 -2.10 -10.42 -9.51
N GLN A 414 -2.54 -9.18 -9.32
CA GLN A 414 -1.72 -8.11 -8.72
C GLN A 414 -1.28 -8.47 -7.29
N CYS A 415 -2.18 -8.98 -6.46
CA CYS A 415 -1.87 -9.46 -5.11
C CYS A 415 -0.97 -10.71 -5.09
N LEU A 416 -0.86 -11.46 -6.19
CA LEU A 416 0.07 -12.57 -6.33
C LEU A 416 1.47 -12.05 -6.66
N VAL A 417 1.60 -11.14 -7.63
CA VAL A 417 2.90 -10.66 -8.11
C VAL A 417 3.58 -9.67 -7.16
N ASN A 418 2.82 -9.03 -6.27
CA ASN A 418 3.33 -8.11 -5.25
C ASN A 418 3.79 -8.81 -3.96
N ARG A 419 3.78 -10.15 -3.91
CA ARG A 419 4.27 -10.89 -2.74
C ARG A 419 5.77 -11.07 -2.80
N GLU A 420 6.36 -11.34 -1.64
CA GLU A 420 7.79 -11.66 -1.51
C GLU A 420 8.11 -13.11 -1.90
N ASP A 421 7.11 -13.99 -1.97
CA ASP A 421 7.27 -15.39 -2.38
C ASP A 421 7.27 -15.59 -3.91
N SER A 422 7.68 -16.78 -4.35
CA SER A 422 7.79 -17.08 -5.78
C SER A 422 6.43 -17.03 -6.49
N SER A 423 6.27 -16.05 -7.39
CA SER A 423 5.05 -15.84 -8.17
C SER A 423 5.11 -16.43 -9.60
N ILE A 424 6.32 -16.70 -10.12
CA ILE A 424 6.55 -17.08 -11.52
C ILE A 424 5.76 -18.33 -11.95
N GLY A 425 5.66 -19.35 -11.08
CA GLY A 425 4.94 -20.59 -11.36
C GLY A 425 3.41 -20.47 -11.29
N TYR A 426 2.89 -19.33 -10.85
CA TYR A 426 1.44 -19.06 -10.76
C TYR A 426 0.98 -17.96 -11.72
N LEU A 427 1.91 -17.12 -12.21
CA LEU A 427 1.59 -15.94 -12.99
C LEU A 427 0.88 -16.29 -14.31
N TYR A 428 1.39 -17.27 -15.07
CA TYR A 428 0.78 -17.68 -16.33
C TYR A 428 -0.67 -18.12 -16.12
N GLU A 429 -0.91 -19.00 -15.14
CA GLU A 429 -2.23 -19.53 -14.80
C GLU A 429 -3.22 -18.41 -14.42
N MET A 430 -2.78 -17.45 -13.62
CA MET A 430 -3.62 -16.31 -13.25
C MET A 430 -3.96 -15.41 -14.42
N ILE A 431 -3.01 -15.18 -15.35
CA ILE A 431 -3.28 -14.41 -16.58
C ILE A 431 -4.26 -15.16 -17.48
N GLU A 432 -4.16 -16.49 -17.59
CA GLU A 432 -5.14 -17.29 -18.33
C GLU A 432 -6.53 -17.24 -17.68
N ARG A 433 -6.64 -17.26 -16.34
CA ARG A 433 -7.93 -17.04 -15.66
C ARG A 433 -8.54 -15.69 -15.99
N VAL A 434 -7.72 -14.62 -16.05
CA VAL A 434 -8.19 -13.30 -16.49
C VAL A 434 -8.70 -13.37 -17.93
N SER A 435 -7.97 -14.05 -18.83
CA SER A 435 -8.38 -14.26 -20.21
C SER A 435 -9.75 -14.95 -20.31
N ASP A 436 -9.93 -16.06 -19.59
CA ASP A 436 -11.20 -16.80 -19.49
C ASP A 436 -12.34 -15.93 -18.93
N GLY A 437 -12.05 -15.10 -17.92
CA GLY A 437 -13.00 -14.16 -17.34
C GLY A 437 -13.45 -13.10 -18.34
N ILE A 438 -12.53 -12.62 -19.17
CA ILE A 438 -12.85 -11.69 -20.26
C ILE A 438 -13.65 -12.40 -21.34
N ASP A 439 -13.31 -13.62 -21.75
CA ASP A 439 -14.09 -14.34 -22.77
C ASP A 439 -15.53 -14.60 -22.31
N LYS A 440 -15.74 -14.97 -21.04
CA LYS A 440 -17.08 -15.06 -20.45
C LYS A 440 -17.84 -13.74 -20.50
N SER A 441 -17.15 -12.60 -20.44
CA SER A 441 -17.75 -11.26 -20.53
C SER A 441 -18.51 -11.04 -21.84
N ARG A 442 -18.12 -11.74 -22.92
CA ARG A 442 -18.75 -11.70 -24.25
C ARG A 442 -20.24 -12.05 -24.20
N ASN A 443 -20.64 -12.95 -23.31
CA ASN A 443 -22.05 -13.34 -23.13
C ASN A 443 -22.91 -12.22 -22.52
N TYR A 444 -22.29 -11.25 -21.86
CA TYR A 444 -22.98 -10.13 -21.21
C TYR A 444 -22.96 -8.86 -22.05
N ASP A 445 -21.82 -8.52 -22.67
CA ASP A 445 -21.68 -7.34 -23.53
C ASP A 445 -20.50 -7.50 -24.50
N CYS A 446 -20.79 -7.79 -25.78
CA CYS A 446 -19.77 -7.92 -26.83
C CYS A 446 -18.92 -6.66 -27.02
N PHE A 447 -19.49 -5.47 -26.86
CA PHE A 447 -18.73 -4.23 -27.03
C PHE A 447 -17.73 -4.05 -25.89
N LEU A 448 -18.15 -4.34 -24.65
CA LEU A 448 -17.27 -4.29 -23.48
C LEU A 448 -16.15 -5.34 -23.60
N TYR A 449 -16.49 -6.55 -24.09
CA TYR A 449 -15.52 -7.58 -24.43
C TYR A 449 -14.48 -7.05 -25.42
N ASP A 450 -14.89 -6.50 -26.57
CA ASP A 450 -13.96 -5.99 -27.59
C ASP A 450 -13.05 -4.88 -27.02
N LEU A 451 -13.61 -4.01 -26.16
CA LEU A 451 -12.87 -2.93 -25.52
C LEU A 451 -11.76 -3.46 -24.57
N ILE A 452 -12.08 -4.47 -23.76
CA ILE A 452 -11.15 -5.06 -22.78
C ILE A 452 -10.14 -5.97 -23.49
N TRP A 453 -10.63 -6.86 -24.37
CA TRP A 453 -9.85 -7.94 -24.97
C TRP A 453 -8.65 -7.44 -25.78
N VAL A 454 -8.83 -6.38 -26.58
CA VAL A 454 -7.74 -5.83 -27.39
C VAL A 454 -6.58 -5.37 -26.50
N ARG A 455 -6.88 -4.64 -25.43
CA ARG A 455 -5.86 -4.13 -24.50
C ARG A 455 -5.28 -5.21 -23.61
N PHE A 456 -6.11 -6.17 -23.20
CA PHE A 456 -5.65 -7.31 -22.43
C PHE A 456 -4.69 -8.17 -23.26
N SER A 457 -4.95 -8.36 -24.54
CA SER A 457 -4.08 -9.11 -25.44
C SER A 457 -2.69 -8.48 -25.58
N ASP A 458 -2.62 -7.15 -25.63
CA ASP A 458 -1.34 -6.43 -25.63
C ASP A 458 -0.63 -6.57 -24.28
N MET A 459 -1.35 -6.33 -23.17
CA MET A 459 -0.84 -6.52 -21.81
C MET A 459 -0.30 -7.94 -21.56
N ARG A 460 -1.02 -8.97 -22.01
CA ARG A 460 -0.59 -10.38 -21.90
C ARG A 460 0.74 -10.61 -22.57
N LYS A 461 0.97 -10.05 -23.76
CA LYS A 461 2.24 -10.19 -24.50
C LYS A 461 3.40 -9.46 -23.84
N GLU A 462 3.12 -8.39 -23.10
CA GLU A 462 4.14 -7.67 -22.33
C GLU A 462 4.56 -8.44 -21.07
N ILE A 463 3.63 -9.18 -20.46
CA ILE A 463 3.87 -9.93 -19.21
C ILE A 463 4.38 -11.36 -19.48
N ILE A 464 3.70 -12.11 -20.35
CA ILE A 464 3.95 -13.54 -20.55
C ILE A 464 5.13 -13.76 -21.48
N HIS A 465 6.06 -14.59 -21.00
CA HIS A 465 7.29 -15.01 -21.66
C HIS A 465 7.31 -16.53 -21.59
N PRO A 466 7.98 -17.26 -22.51
CA PRO A 466 8.02 -18.73 -22.49
C PRO A 466 8.40 -19.33 -21.12
N ILE A 467 9.28 -18.66 -20.36
CA ILE A 467 9.66 -19.10 -19.00
C ILE A 467 8.49 -19.10 -18.01
N HIS A 468 7.49 -18.23 -18.19
CA HIS A 468 6.29 -18.19 -17.35
C HIS A 468 5.40 -19.40 -17.62
N ALA A 469 5.26 -19.80 -18.89
CA ALA A 469 4.53 -21.00 -19.27
C ALA A 469 5.25 -22.27 -18.79
N ALA A 470 6.58 -22.32 -18.94
CA ALA A 470 7.42 -23.39 -18.41
C ALA A 470 7.30 -23.51 -16.88
N ALA A 471 7.38 -22.38 -16.17
CA ALA A 471 7.27 -22.34 -14.72
C ALA A 471 5.89 -22.81 -14.23
N ALA A 472 4.83 -22.50 -14.99
CA ALA A 472 3.49 -23.00 -14.68
C ALA A 472 3.37 -24.51 -14.90
N PHE A 473 3.96 -25.04 -15.97
CA PHE A 473 4.04 -26.48 -16.20
C PHE A 473 4.80 -27.18 -15.06
N LEU A 474 5.91 -26.61 -14.60
CA LEU A 474 6.74 -27.19 -13.54
C LEU A 474 6.18 -26.99 -12.13
N ASN A 475 5.05 -26.29 -11.96
CA ASN A 475 4.47 -26.00 -10.65
C ASN A 475 3.57 -27.15 -10.17
N PRO A 476 3.98 -27.93 -9.15
CA PRO A 476 3.19 -29.08 -8.70
C PRO A 476 1.81 -28.68 -8.15
N ALA A 477 1.69 -27.48 -7.57
CA ALA A 477 0.41 -26.99 -7.06
C ALA A 477 -0.59 -26.72 -8.19
N TYR A 478 -0.09 -26.31 -9.36
CA TYR A 478 -0.94 -26.13 -10.53
C TYR A 478 -1.18 -27.45 -11.25
N MET A 479 -0.14 -28.26 -11.51
CA MET A 479 -0.26 -29.58 -12.16
C MET A 479 -1.26 -30.51 -11.46
N CYS A 480 -1.29 -30.50 -10.12
CA CYS A 480 -2.20 -31.32 -9.33
C CYS A 480 -3.59 -30.70 -9.13
N SER A 481 -3.88 -29.56 -9.76
CA SER A 481 -5.18 -28.89 -9.64
C SER A 481 -6.16 -29.36 -10.73
N ASP A 482 -7.46 -29.33 -10.42
CA ASP A 482 -8.51 -29.63 -11.40
C ASP A 482 -8.56 -28.67 -12.59
N ASN A 483 -7.88 -27.52 -12.48
CA ASN A 483 -7.82 -26.50 -13.52
C ASN A 483 -6.63 -26.69 -14.47
N PHE A 484 -5.73 -27.64 -14.22
CA PHE A 484 -4.56 -27.85 -15.06
C PHE A 484 -4.95 -28.25 -16.49
N LYS A 485 -4.42 -27.50 -17.45
CA LYS A 485 -4.53 -27.81 -18.87
C LYS A 485 -3.18 -27.57 -19.51
N GLU A 486 -2.52 -28.67 -19.88
CA GLU A 486 -1.35 -28.60 -20.75
C GLU A 486 -1.75 -27.98 -22.09
N ASN A 487 -0.92 -27.08 -22.59
CA ASN A 487 -1.13 -26.41 -23.86
C ASN A 487 0.20 -26.23 -24.60
N VAL A 488 0.10 -25.78 -25.85
CA VAL A 488 1.28 -25.60 -26.72
C VAL A 488 2.26 -24.57 -26.14
N GLU A 489 1.78 -23.49 -25.50
CA GLU A 489 2.66 -22.48 -24.90
C GLU A 489 3.50 -23.05 -23.74
N MET A 490 2.96 -23.99 -22.96
CA MET A 490 3.72 -24.69 -21.90
C MET A 490 4.81 -25.57 -22.48
N ILE A 491 4.48 -26.34 -23.54
CA ILE A 491 5.46 -27.19 -24.24
C ILE A 491 6.56 -26.33 -24.86
N ASP A 492 6.19 -25.26 -25.55
CA ASP A 492 7.14 -24.29 -26.12
C ASP A 492 7.98 -23.62 -25.03
N GLY A 493 7.39 -23.37 -23.86
CA GLY A 493 8.08 -22.90 -22.67
C GLY A 493 9.15 -23.87 -22.20
N ILE A 494 8.84 -25.17 -22.07
CA ILE A 494 9.80 -26.20 -21.65
C ILE A 494 10.92 -26.35 -22.69
N ASN A 495 10.58 -26.35 -23.98
CA ASN A 495 11.57 -26.35 -25.06
C ASN A 495 12.49 -25.12 -24.99
N TYR A 496 11.92 -23.94 -24.73
CA TYR A 496 12.68 -22.71 -24.57
C TYR A 496 13.66 -22.81 -23.40
N VAL A 497 13.24 -23.34 -22.24
CA VAL A 497 14.11 -23.57 -21.09
C VAL A 497 15.21 -24.59 -21.43
N PHE A 498 14.87 -25.68 -22.11
CA PHE A 498 15.83 -26.69 -22.55
C PHE A 498 16.91 -26.13 -23.49
N GLU A 499 16.52 -25.26 -24.42
CA GLU A 499 17.44 -24.66 -25.39
C GLU A 499 18.34 -23.59 -24.78
N ASN A 500 17.79 -22.75 -23.90
CA ASN A 500 18.44 -21.52 -23.45
C ASN A 500 19.00 -21.57 -22.02
N MET A 501 18.52 -22.48 -21.17
CA MET A 501 18.85 -22.51 -19.74
C MET A 501 19.48 -23.82 -19.25
N VAL A 502 19.28 -24.93 -19.96
CA VAL A 502 19.88 -26.22 -19.58
C VAL A 502 21.30 -26.33 -20.14
N GLU A 503 22.27 -26.56 -19.25
CA GLU A 503 23.67 -26.74 -19.64
C GLU A 503 23.83 -28.00 -20.50
N SER A 504 24.76 -27.97 -21.48
CA SER A 504 24.99 -29.07 -22.41
C SER A 504 25.22 -30.42 -21.72
N GLU A 505 25.84 -30.41 -20.55
CA GLU A 505 26.16 -31.60 -19.74
C GLU A 505 24.91 -32.17 -19.03
N GLU A 506 23.90 -31.33 -18.78
CA GLU A 506 22.67 -31.70 -18.09
C GLU A 506 21.54 -32.09 -19.06
N LYS A 507 21.68 -31.78 -20.35
CA LYS A 507 20.64 -32.03 -21.37
C LYS A 507 20.18 -33.50 -21.41
N GLU A 508 21.10 -34.45 -21.31
CA GLU A 508 20.75 -35.87 -21.32
C GLU A 508 19.93 -36.28 -20.09
N ALA A 509 20.28 -35.74 -18.91
CA ALA A 509 19.56 -35.99 -17.67
C ALA A 509 18.16 -35.34 -17.70
N PHE A 510 18.08 -34.11 -18.20
CA PHE A 510 16.82 -33.38 -18.38
C PHE A 510 15.85 -34.13 -19.29
N THR A 511 16.32 -34.61 -20.45
CA THR A 511 15.51 -35.44 -21.34
C THR A 511 15.05 -36.72 -20.64
N LYS A 512 15.92 -37.42 -19.91
CA LYS A 512 15.50 -38.65 -19.19
C LYS A 512 14.43 -38.42 -18.13
N GLN A 513 14.37 -37.24 -17.51
CA GLN A 513 13.34 -36.91 -16.51
C GLN A 513 11.99 -36.59 -17.16
N GLU A 514 11.97 -35.85 -18.26
CA GLU A 514 10.76 -35.57 -19.06
C GLU A 514 10.13 -36.87 -19.63
N TYR A 515 10.96 -37.79 -20.14
CA TYR A 515 10.46 -39.03 -20.76
C TYR A 515 10.33 -40.23 -19.79
N GLY A 516 10.93 -40.17 -18.59
CA GLY A 516 10.98 -41.27 -17.62
C GLY A 516 9.87 -41.27 -16.56
N GLY A 517 9.07 -40.20 -16.49
CA GLY A 517 8.01 -39.99 -15.51
C GLY A 517 6.61 -39.87 -16.13
N THR A 518 6.23 -40.78 -17.03
CA THR A 518 4.86 -40.88 -17.60
C THR A 518 4.22 -39.56 -18.06
N ILE A 519 4.67 -39.01 -19.20
CA ILE A 519 3.74 -38.42 -20.19
C ILE A 519 4.18 -38.92 -21.56
N VAL A 520 3.39 -39.85 -22.07
CA VAL A 520 3.61 -40.57 -23.34
C VAL A 520 2.91 -39.78 -24.45
N GLU A 521 3.67 -39.56 -25.52
CA GLU A 521 3.24 -39.34 -26.91
C GLU A 521 2.36 -38.11 -27.20
N TYR A 522 2.96 -37.03 -27.72
CA TYR A 522 2.47 -36.36 -28.94
C TYR A 522 3.54 -35.40 -29.50
N ILE A 523 4.49 -35.93 -30.28
CA ILE A 523 5.15 -35.16 -31.33
C ILE A 523 4.88 -35.91 -32.64
N PRO A 524 4.03 -35.40 -33.55
CA PRO A 524 3.98 -35.93 -34.90
C PRO A 524 5.31 -35.56 -35.57
N ARG A 525 6.10 -36.58 -35.92
CA ARG A 525 7.19 -36.43 -36.87
C ARG A 525 6.60 -35.98 -38.21
N TYR A 526 6.95 -34.78 -38.66
CA TYR A 526 7.13 -34.45 -40.08
C TYR A 526 8.28 -33.47 -40.25
#